data_AF-A0A931X5F4-F1
#
_entry.id   AF-A0A931X5F4-F1
#
_cell.length_a   1.000
_cell.length_b   1.000
_cell.length_c   1.000
_cell.angle_alpha   90.00
_cell.angle_beta   90.00
_cell.angle_gamma   90.00
#
_symmetry.space_group_name_H-M   'P 1'
#
loop_
_entity.id
_entity.type
_entity.pdbx_description
1 polymer ?
#
loop_
_entity_poly.entity_id
_entity_poly.type
_entity_poly.pdbx_seq_one_letter_code
_entity_poly.pdbx_strand_id
1 'polypeptide(L)'
;MARSRGNEFEGAFQKLEGIVAKLENEEISLDESLKLFEEGVTLSRFCHAKLEEIEKKIETIVADSKGNPKTAAFRDEDDEPADDDDEDDDEDDDENGKIPF
;
A
#
# COMPACT_ATOMS: atom_id res chain seq x y z
N MET A 1 15.35 5.86 19.24
CA MET A 1 14.87 6.36 17.92
C MET A 1 13.34 6.48 17.79
N ALA A 2 12.51 5.89 18.67
CA ALA A 2 11.05 6.00 18.57
C ALA A 2 10.47 7.41 18.82
N ARG A 3 11.15 8.21 19.65
CA ARG A 3 10.67 9.55 20.06
C ARG A 3 10.70 10.60 18.94
N SER A 4 11.59 10.44 17.96
CA SER A 4 11.69 11.36 16.80
C SER A 4 10.45 11.30 15.91
N ARG A 5 9.97 10.07 15.61
CA ARG A 5 8.84 9.86 14.70
C ARG A 5 7.51 10.37 15.28
N GLY A 6 7.36 10.30 16.61
CA GLY A 6 6.20 10.87 17.30
C GLY A 6 6.19 12.39 17.21
N ASN A 7 7.35 13.03 17.44
CA ASN A 7 7.47 14.48 17.34
C ASN A 7 7.22 15.00 15.91
N GLU A 8 7.61 14.25 14.88
CA GLU A 8 7.32 14.60 13.47
C GLU A 8 5.82 14.52 13.16
N PHE A 9 5.12 13.51 13.68
CA PHE A 9 3.66 13.40 13.54
C PHE A 9 2.94 14.52 14.29
N GLU A 10 3.27 14.73 15.57
CA GLU A 10 2.65 15.77 16.40
C GLU A 10 2.85 17.16 15.78
N GLY A 11 4.05 17.45 15.25
CA GLY A 11 4.33 18.69 14.56
C GLY A 11 3.53 18.86 13.27
N ALA A 12 3.43 17.81 12.45
CA ALA A 12 2.62 17.84 11.23
C ALA A 12 1.13 18.00 11.53
N PHE A 13 0.64 17.34 12.57
CA PHE A 13 -0.75 17.40 13.02
C PHE A 13 -1.12 18.79 13.54
N GLN A 14 -0.29 19.38 14.42
CA GLN A 14 -0.49 20.76 14.89
C GLN A 14 -0.48 21.78 13.75
N LYS A 15 0.39 21.58 12.75
CA LYS A 15 0.43 22.44 11.57
C LYS A 15 -0.86 22.34 10.75
N LEU A 16 -1.38 21.12 10.58
CA LEU A 16 -2.64 20.88 9.90
C LEU A 16 -3.82 21.54 10.63
N GLU A 17 -3.90 21.42 11.96
CA GLU A 17 -4.92 22.10 12.77
C GLU A 17 -4.85 23.63 12.59
N GLY A 18 -3.64 24.20 12.59
CA GLY A 18 -3.43 25.62 12.34
C GLY A 18 -3.84 26.06 10.93
N ILE A 19 -3.67 25.21 9.92
CA ILE A 19 -4.14 25.47 8.55
C ILE A 19 -5.66 25.47 8.49
N VAL A 20 -6.32 24.48 9.10
CA VAL A 20 -7.79 24.41 9.16
C VAL A 20 -8.35 25.67 9.82
N ALA A 21 -7.81 26.06 10.96
CA ALA A 21 -8.24 27.28 11.66
C ALA A 21 -8.07 28.56 10.81
N LYS A 22 -7.03 28.63 9.96
CA LYS A 22 -6.84 29.76 9.03
C LYS A 22 -7.81 29.74 7.86
N LEU A 23 -8.13 28.55 7.34
CA LEU A 23 -9.09 28.37 6.24
C LEU A 23 -10.54 28.69 6.67
N GLU A 24 -10.84 28.58 7.96
CA GLU A 24 -12.12 28.98 8.55
C GLU A 24 -12.28 30.51 8.70
N ASN A 25 -11.22 31.29 8.48
CA ASN A 25 -11.28 32.75 8.55
C ASN A 25 -11.86 33.34 7.25
N GLU A 26 -12.92 34.14 7.38
CA GLU A 26 -13.61 34.78 6.25
C GLU A 26 -12.78 35.87 5.53
N GLU A 27 -11.73 36.39 6.16
CA GLU A 27 -10.86 37.44 5.60
C GLU A 27 -9.70 36.91 4.74
N ILE A 28 -9.59 35.59 4.56
CA ILE A 28 -8.51 34.99 3.78
C ILE A 28 -8.67 35.24 2.27
N SER A 29 -7.58 35.59 1.60
CA SER A 29 -7.58 35.74 0.14
C SER A 29 -7.67 34.37 -0.56
N LEU A 30 -8.23 34.33 -1.78
CA LEU A 30 -8.36 33.10 -2.57
C LEU A 30 -6.99 32.45 -2.86
N ASP A 31 -5.97 33.25 -3.15
CA ASP A 31 -4.62 32.74 -3.45
C ASP A 31 -3.98 32.09 -2.21
N GLU A 32 -4.19 32.70 -1.04
CA GLU A 32 -3.72 32.17 0.23
C GLU A 32 -4.52 30.93 0.65
N SER A 33 -5.83 30.90 0.44
CA SER A 33 -6.65 29.73 0.76
C SER A 33 -6.28 28.52 -0.10
N LEU A 34 -5.95 28.72 -1.38
CA LEU A 34 -5.45 27.66 -2.25
C LEU A 34 -4.11 27.09 -1.76
N LYS A 35 -3.15 27.95 -1.39
CA LYS A 35 -1.86 27.51 -0.83
C LYS A 35 -2.02 26.72 0.46
N LEU A 36 -2.83 27.23 1.38
CA LEU A 36 -3.13 26.56 2.64
C LEU A 36 -3.84 25.22 2.42
N PHE A 37 -4.75 25.15 1.44
CA PHE A 37 -5.44 23.91 1.10
C PHE A 37 -4.48 22.85 0.57
N GLU A 38 -3.60 23.20 -0.37
CA GLU A 38 -2.57 22.27 -0.90
C GLU A 38 -1.65 21.73 0.20
N GLU A 39 -1.22 22.63 1.09
CA GLU A 39 -0.40 22.26 2.23
C GLU A 39 -1.16 21.36 3.22
N GLY A 40 -2.43 21.69 3.51
CA GLY A 40 -3.30 20.91 4.36
C GLY A 40 -3.54 19.49 3.83
N VAL A 41 -3.78 19.34 2.52
CA VAL A 41 -3.91 18.04 1.85
C VAL A 41 -2.62 17.23 2.00
N THR A 42 -1.46 17.87 1.82
CA THR A 42 -0.16 17.20 1.96
C THR A 42 0.07 16.68 3.37
N LEU A 43 -0.20 17.50 4.39
CA LEU A 43 -0.06 17.12 5.80
C LEU A 43 -1.07 16.04 6.19
N SER A 44 -2.31 16.12 5.70
CA SER A 44 -3.34 15.11 5.93
C SER A 44 -2.90 13.73 5.42
N ARG A 45 -2.36 13.67 4.19
CA ARG A 45 -1.83 12.43 3.60
C ARG A 45 -0.64 11.88 4.41
N PHE A 46 0.26 12.76 4.85
CA PHE A 46 1.38 12.38 5.70
C PHE A 46 0.93 11.76 7.03
N CYS A 47 0.01 12.43 7.74
CA CYS A 47 -0.52 11.95 9.01
C CYS A 47 -1.21 10.59 8.83
N HIS A 48 -2.02 10.44 7.79
CA HIS A 48 -2.70 9.17 7.49
C HIS A 48 -1.71 8.03 7.23
N ALA A 49 -0.72 8.24 6.35
CA ALA A 49 0.30 7.24 6.06
C ALA A 49 1.09 6.83 7.31
N LYS A 50 1.31 7.76 8.24
CA LYS A 50 2.00 7.47 9.49
C LYS A 50 1.18 6.59 10.43
N LEU A 51 -0.13 6.82 10.49
CA LEU A 51 -1.05 5.99 11.27
C LEU A 51 -1.14 4.57 10.68
N GLU A 52 -1.23 4.43 9.36
CA GLU A 52 -1.21 3.11 8.69
C GLU A 52 0.09 2.33 8.98
N GLU A 53 1.25 3.01 8.98
CA GLU A 53 2.54 2.39 9.33
C GLU A 53 2.52 1.83 10.76
N ILE A 54 1.88 2.54 11.69
CA ILE A 54 1.77 2.13 13.09
C ILE A 54 0.78 0.96 13.21
N GLU A 55 -0.36 1.03 12.53
CA GLU A 55 -1.38 -0.03 12.53
C GLU A 55 -0.80 -1.37 12.05
N LYS A 56 -0.10 -1.38 10.90
CA LYS A 56 0.57 -2.59 10.38
C LYS A 56 1.58 -3.19 11.36
N LYS A 57 2.30 -2.35 12.11
CA LYS A 57 3.23 -2.82 13.15
C LYS A 57 2.50 -3.45 14.32
N ILE A 58 1.39 -2.85 14.75
CA ILE A 58 0.55 -3.42 15.81
C ILE A 58 0.00 -4.77 15.38
N GLU A 59 -0.52 -4.89 14.15
CA GLU A 59 -1.02 -6.15 13.61
C GLU A 59 0.03 -7.26 13.62
N THR A 60 1.27 -6.93 13.22
CA THR A 60 2.41 -7.87 13.26
C THR A 60 2.68 -8.34 14.70
N ILE A 61 2.78 -7.41 15.65
CA ILE A 61 3.05 -7.73 17.07
C ILE A 61 1.92 -8.58 17.69
N VAL A 62 0.67 -8.30 17.34
CA VAL A 62 -0.50 -9.04 17.83
C VAL A 62 -0.57 -10.45 17.20
N ALA A 63 -0.21 -10.59 15.93
CA ALA A 63 -0.09 -11.89 15.27
C ALA A 63 1.01 -12.74 15.93
N ASP A 64 2.16 -12.13 16.23
CA ASP A 64 3.27 -12.78 16.93
C ASP A 64 2.88 -13.21 18.36
N SER A 65 2.12 -12.38 19.07
CA SER A 65 1.67 -12.66 20.46
C SER A 65 0.65 -13.79 20.56
N LYS A 66 -0.01 -14.15 19.45
CA LYS A 66 -0.94 -15.30 19.35
C LYS A 66 -0.30 -16.53 18.68
N GLY A 67 1.01 -16.47 18.39
CA GLY A 67 1.82 -17.64 18.03
C GLY A 67 1.61 -18.19 16.61
N ASN A 68 1.02 -17.44 15.67
CA ASN A 68 0.92 -17.88 14.27
C ASN A 68 1.42 -16.78 13.32
N PRO A 69 2.55 -17.01 12.60
CA PRO A 69 3.11 -16.03 11.68
C PRO A 69 2.29 -15.95 10.39
N LYS A 70 2.07 -14.74 9.86
CA LYS A 70 1.77 -14.56 8.44
C LYS A 70 3.08 -14.28 7.70
N THR A 71 3.68 -15.33 7.16
CA THR A 71 4.69 -15.19 6.12
C THR A 71 3.98 -14.88 4.80
N ALA A 72 3.93 -13.61 4.41
CA ALA A 72 3.88 -13.32 2.99
C ALA A 72 5.33 -13.36 2.52
N ALA A 73 5.70 -14.39 1.75
CA ALA A 73 6.97 -14.42 1.06
C ALA A 73 7.09 -13.14 0.23
N PHE A 74 8.10 -12.33 0.51
CA PHE A 74 8.51 -11.28 -0.42
C PHE A 74 8.97 -11.99 -1.70
N ARG A 75 8.15 -11.93 -2.75
CA ARG A 75 8.58 -12.23 -4.11
C ARG A 75 9.06 -10.92 -4.72
N ASP A 76 10.38 -10.78 -4.80
CA ASP A 76 11.01 -9.94 -5.81
C ASP A 76 11.19 -10.86 -7.03
N GLU A 77 10.37 -10.68 -8.06
CA GLU A 77 10.43 -11.35 -9.37
C GLU A 77 10.06 -10.22 -10.37
N ASP A 78 10.88 -9.58 -11.22
CA ASP A 78 12.19 -9.86 -11.82
C ASP A 78 12.46 -11.34 -12.16
N ASP A 79 11.38 -12.08 -12.42
CA ASP A 79 11.41 -13.33 -13.17
C ASP A 79 10.77 -13.00 -14.52
N GLU A 80 11.62 -12.85 -15.53
CA GLU A 80 11.21 -12.74 -16.92
C GLU A 80 10.36 -13.98 -17.29
N PRO A 81 9.32 -13.83 -18.13
CA PRO A 81 8.64 -14.99 -18.68
C PRO A 81 9.64 -15.81 -19.51
N ALA A 82 10.01 -16.99 -19.06
CA ALA A 82 10.62 -17.98 -19.92
C ALA A 82 9.52 -18.51 -20.86
N ASP A 83 9.65 -18.13 -22.13
CA ASP A 83 8.94 -18.71 -23.26
C ASP A 83 9.11 -20.25 -23.24
N ASP A 84 8.02 -20.99 -23.01
CA ASP A 84 7.90 -22.38 -23.46
C ASP A 84 7.05 -22.35 -24.74
N ASP A 85 7.68 -21.88 -25.82
CA ASP A 85 7.40 -22.34 -27.18
C ASP A 85 7.98 -23.75 -27.29
N ASP A 86 7.13 -24.77 -27.26
CA ASP A 86 7.38 -26.06 -27.93
C ASP A 86 6.01 -26.64 -28.32
N GLU A 87 5.47 -26.11 -29.44
CA GLU A 87 4.70 -26.91 -30.38
C GLU A 87 5.64 -27.92 -31.07
N ASP A 88 5.06 -29.05 -31.48
CA ASP A 88 5.59 -30.15 -32.30
C ASP A 88 6.03 -31.38 -31.47
N ASP A 89 5.73 -32.62 -31.82
CA ASP A 89 4.87 -33.27 -32.81
C ASP A 89 5.12 -34.76 -32.51
N ASP A 90 4.08 -35.58 -32.40
CA ASP A 90 4.17 -37.03 -32.62
C ASP A 90 2.74 -37.54 -32.82
N GLU A 91 2.26 -37.32 -34.04
CA GLU A 91 1.22 -38.12 -34.68
C GLU A 91 1.58 -39.62 -34.69
N ASP A 92 0.50 -40.42 -34.70
CA ASP A 92 0.38 -41.77 -35.24
C ASP A 92 0.51 -43.02 -34.33
N ASP A 93 -0.71 -43.56 -34.11
CA ASP A 93 -1.13 -44.91 -34.49
C ASP A 93 -0.94 -46.04 -33.46
N ASP A 94 -2.04 -46.40 -32.80
CA ASP A 94 -2.33 -47.81 -32.50
C ASP A 94 -3.83 -48.08 -32.66
N GLU A 95 -4.13 -48.57 -33.85
CA GLU A 95 -5.37 -49.15 -34.33
C GLU A 95 -5.78 -50.38 -33.49
N ASN A 96 -6.92 -50.33 -32.78
CA ASN A 96 -8.06 -51.26 -32.95
C ASN A 96 -9.00 -51.32 -31.74
N GLY A 97 -10.31 -51.25 -32.01
CA GLY A 97 -11.24 -52.06 -31.21
C GLY A 97 -12.66 -51.52 -30.94
N LYS A 98 -13.46 -51.35 -32.01
CA LYS A 98 -14.89 -51.75 -32.03
C LYS A 98 -15.90 -50.81 -31.34
N ILE A 99 -16.50 -49.93 -32.14
CA ILE A 99 -17.91 -49.53 -32.00
C ILE A 99 -18.76 -50.74 -32.46
N PRO A 100 -19.77 -51.21 -31.70
CA PRO A 100 -21.15 -50.69 -31.91
C PRO A 100 -22.03 -50.82 -30.62
N PHE A 101 -23.23 -50.26 -30.43
CA PHE A 101 -24.27 -49.58 -31.21
C PHE A 101 -24.85 -48.46 -30.34
#